data_AF-A0A4R6SHV7-F1
#
_entry.id   AF-A0A4R6SHV7-F1
#
_cell.length_a   1.000
_cell.length_b   1.000
_cell.length_c   1.000
_cell.angle_alpha   90.00
_cell.angle_beta   90.00
_cell.angle_gamma   90.00
#
_symmetry.space_group_name_H-M   'P 1'
#
loop_
_entity.id
_entity.type
_entity.pdbx_description
1 polymer ?
#
loop_
_entity_poly.entity_id
_entity_poly.type
_entity_poly.pdbx_seq_one_letter_code
_entity_poly.pdbx_strand_id
1 'polypeptide(L)'
;MAETQREPVPRVDTGELDTALAFLSFARHCVLKKAEGLDEEQLRRVLVDSGTSILGLVQHLTDAERCWFGHHLAGRPWAGDFSMVVPADRPAADVLRDYRDAIEESDRLIAAAGDPEARFAIPVEGNHHTLRWVLAHMTGETTRHAGHADILREQIDGTTGR
;
A
#
# COMPACT_ATOMS: atom_id res chain seq x y z
N MET A 1 -17.58 21.30 -10.17
CA MET A 1 -17.27 20.94 -8.76
C MET A 1 -16.36 19.74 -8.82
N ALA A 2 -15.17 19.80 -8.22
CA ALA A 2 -14.29 18.64 -8.16
C ALA A 2 -15.00 17.50 -7.43
N GLU A 3 -14.99 16.31 -8.01
CA GLU A 3 -15.56 15.10 -7.41
C GLU A 3 -14.75 14.73 -6.16
N THR A 4 -15.41 14.49 -5.03
CA THR A 4 -14.72 14.09 -3.80
C THR A 4 -14.31 12.63 -3.89
N GLN A 5 -13.03 12.35 -3.73
CA GLN A 5 -12.53 10.98 -3.66
C GLN A 5 -12.63 10.37 -2.25
N ARG A 6 -13.39 10.98 -1.34
CA ARG A 6 -13.52 10.50 0.04
C ARG A 6 -14.20 9.13 0.08
N GLU A 7 -13.53 8.16 0.68
CA GLU A 7 -14.11 6.85 1.01
C GLU A 7 -14.68 6.87 2.44
N PRO A 8 -15.83 6.20 2.70
CA PRO A 8 -16.33 6.07 4.04
C PRO A 8 -15.40 5.18 4.87
N VAL A 9 -15.11 5.61 6.10
CA VAL A 9 -14.30 4.85 7.05
C VAL A 9 -15.00 3.51 7.36
N PRO A 10 -14.28 2.38 7.38
CA PRO A 10 -14.87 1.08 7.72
C PRO A 10 -15.43 1.09 9.15
N ARG A 11 -16.53 0.37 9.35
CA ARG A 11 -17.19 0.19 10.66
C ARG A 11 -17.24 -1.28 11.10
N VAL A 12 -16.22 -2.04 10.72
CA VAL A 12 -16.08 -3.45 11.08
C VAL A 12 -15.48 -3.55 12.47
N ASP A 13 -16.18 -4.22 13.39
CA ASP A 13 -15.80 -4.40 14.79
C ASP A 13 -16.04 -5.84 15.30
N THR A 14 -16.15 -6.81 14.38
CA THR A 14 -16.44 -8.23 14.68
C THR A 14 -15.32 -8.96 15.43
N GLY A 15 -14.10 -8.40 15.40
CA GLY A 15 -12.93 -8.92 16.09
C GLY A 15 -11.69 -8.06 15.83
N GLU A 16 -10.62 -8.29 16.60
CA GLU A 16 -9.37 -7.53 16.46
C GLU A 16 -8.78 -7.65 15.05
N LEU A 17 -8.63 -8.88 14.54
CA LEU A 17 -8.06 -9.14 13.21
C LEU A 17 -8.94 -8.57 12.09
N ASP A 18 -10.26 -8.78 12.16
CA ASP A 18 -11.21 -8.25 11.18
C ASP A 18 -11.18 -6.71 11.12
N THR A 19 -11.11 -6.06 12.29
CA THR A 19 -10.99 -4.60 12.39
C THR A 19 -9.70 -4.13 11.73
N ALA A 20 -8.55 -4.73 12.09
CA ALA A 20 -7.26 -4.34 11.53
C ALA A 20 -7.21 -4.54 10.00
N LEU A 21 -7.73 -5.65 9.49
CA LEU A 21 -7.82 -5.95 8.06
C LEU A 21 -8.71 -4.95 7.32
N ALA A 22 -9.84 -4.55 7.91
CA ALA A 22 -10.72 -3.56 7.31
C ALA A 22 -10.03 -2.20 7.14
N PHE A 23 -9.25 -1.76 8.14
CA PHE A 23 -8.49 -0.51 8.06
C PHE A 23 -7.31 -0.59 7.08
N LEU A 24 -6.60 -1.71 7.02
CA LEU A 24 -5.54 -1.92 6.02
C LEU A 24 -6.12 -1.90 4.60
N SER A 25 -7.23 -2.61 4.37
CA SER A 25 -7.94 -2.66 3.09
C SER A 25 -8.42 -1.26 2.66
N PHE A 26 -8.96 -0.50 3.61
CA PHE A 26 -9.35 0.89 3.38
C PHE A 26 -8.15 1.76 2.96
N ALA A 27 -7.02 1.67 3.65
CA ALA A 27 -5.83 2.44 3.31
C ALA A 27 -5.29 2.08 1.91
N ARG A 28 -5.22 0.79 1.57
CA ARG A 28 -4.83 0.30 0.24
C ARG A 28 -5.74 0.84 -0.86
N HIS A 29 -7.05 0.82 -0.62
CA HIS A 29 -8.04 1.34 -1.56
C HIS A 29 -7.89 2.85 -1.75
N CYS A 30 -7.68 3.62 -0.68
CA CYS A 30 -7.44 5.06 -0.76
C CYS A 30 -6.27 5.39 -1.70
N VAL A 31 -5.16 4.63 -1.63
CA VAL A 31 -4.01 4.79 -2.55
C VAL A 31 -4.42 4.53 -4.00
N LEU A 32 -5.06 3.39 -4.27
CA LEU A 32 -5.47 3.03 -5.63
C LEU A 32 -6.40 4.08 -6.25
N LYS A 33 -7.34 4.60 -5.45
CA LYS A 33 -8.27 5.63 -5.89
C LYS A 33 -7.56 6.91 -6.34
N LYS A 34 -6.42 7.28 -5.73
CA LYS A 34 -5.63 8.46 -6.18
C LYS A 34 -5.02 8.30 -7.56
N ALA A 35 -4.81 7.06 -8.01
CA ALA A 35 -4.32 6.78 -9.36
C ALA A 35 -5.42 6.75 -10.43
N GLU A 36 -6.70 6.63 -10.04
CA GLU A 36 -7.80 6.46 -10.99
C GLU A 36 -8.01 7.69 -11.89
N GLY A 37 -8.21 7.43 -13.18
CA GLY A 37 -8.48 8.48 -14.18
C GLY A 37 -7.26 9.34 -14.55
N LEU A 38 -6.08 9.09 -13.97
CA LEU A 38 -4.84 9.74 -14.40
C LEU A 38 -4.23 8.99 -15.59
N ASP A 39 -3.65 9.76 -16.51
CA ASP A 39 -2.84 9.21 -17.59
C ASP A 39 -1.42 8.85 -17.14
N GLU A 40 -0.64 8.25 -18.05
CA GLU A 40 0.73 7.80 -17.80
C GLU A 40 1.66 8.94 -17.37
N GLU A 41 1.52 10.14 -17.98
CA GLU A 41 2.34 11.30 -17.67
C GLU A 41 2.02 11.82 -16.26
N GLN A 42 0.72 11.96 -15.96
CA GLN A 42 0.22 12.41 -14.67
C GLN A 42 0.65 11.47 -13.53
N LEU A 43 0.54 10.15 -13.72
CA LEU A 43 0.96 9.16 -12.71
C LEU A 43 2.45 9.25 -12.38
N ARG A 44 3.29 9.57 -13.37
CA ARG A 44 4.75 9.66 -13.23
C ARG A 44 5.24 11.03 -12.79
N ARG A 45 4.39 12.04 -12.86
CA ARG A 45 4.79 13.42 -12.60
C ARG A 45 5.33 13.59 -11.18
N VAL A 46 6.56 14.04 -11.09
CA VAL A 46 7.21 14.43 -9.83
C VAL A 46 6.87 15.88 -9.55
N LEU A 47 6.29 16.14 -8.37
CA LEU A 47 5.81 17.48 -7.98
C LEU A 47 6.46 18.02 -6.71
N VAL A 48 7.38 17.25 -6.13
CA VAL A 48 8.11 17.60 -4.91
C VAL A 48 9.59 17.24 -5.06
N ASP A 49 10.45 18.01 -4.42
CA ASP A 49 11.92 17.86 -4.53
C ASP A 49 12.44 16.49 -4.05
N SER A 50 11.66 15.76 -3.25
CA SER A 50 11.97 14.39 -2.84
C SER A 50 11.89 13.37 -3.98
N GLY A 51 11.45 13.77 -5.18
CA GLY A 51 11.34 12.86 -6.32
C GLY A 51 10.06 12.03 -6.34
N THR A 52 9.08 12.33 -5.48
CA THR A 52 7.89 11.50 -5.29
C THR A 52 6.82 11.76 -6.36
N SER A 53 6.31 10.67 -6.95
CA SER A 53 5.15 10.63 -7.86
C SER A 53 4.11 9.64 -7.35
N ILE A 54 2.87 9.70 -7.84
CA ILE A 54 1.82 8.74 -7.45
C ILE A 54 2.22 7.32 -7.84
N LEU A 55 2.79 7.12 -9.02
CA LEU A 55 3.24 5.80 -9.46
C LEU A 55 4.40 5.26 -8.62
N GLY A 56 5.32 6.15 -8.19
CA GLY A 56 6.41 5.78 -7.29
C GLY A 56 5.92 5.34 -5.91
N LEU A 57 4.87 5.98 -5.38
CA LEU A 57 4.22 5.56 -4.14
C LEU A 57 3.61 4.16 -4.26
N VAL A 58 2.91 3.87 -5.37
CA VAL A 58 2.33 2.54 -5.65
C VAL A 58 3.43 1.48 -5.77
N GLN A 59 4.52 1.78 -6.48
CA GLN A 59 5.67 0.87 -6.62
C GLN A 59 6.28 0.53 -5.26
N HIS A 60 6.49 1.54 -4.41
CA HIS A 60 7.02 1.34 -3.07
C HIS A 60 6.08 0.49 -2.19
N LEU A 61 4.78 0.78 -2.20
CA LEU A 61 3.81 0.00 -1.43
C LEU A 61 3.66 -1.43 -1.94
N THR A 62 3.78 -1.65 -3.25
CA THR A 62 3.83 -3.01 -3.82
C THR A 62 4.99 -3.81 -3.23
N ASP A 63 6.15 -3.18 -3.09
CA ASP A 63 7.31 -3.84 -2.53
C ASP A 63 7.18 -4.04 -1.01
N ALA A 64 6.56 -3.08 -0.32
CA ALA A 64 6.25 -3.21 1.11
C ALA A 64 5.31 -4.39 1.40
N GLU A 65 4.26 -4.60 0.60
CA GLU A 65 3.39 -5.78 0.71
C GLU A 65 4.19 -7.09 0.59
N ARG A 66 5.03 -7.19 -0.45
CA ARG A 66 5.84 -8.38 -0.74
C ARG A 66 6.90 -8.63 0.34
N CYS A 67 7.50 -7.58 0.89
CA CYS A 67 8.48 -7.69 1.95
C CYS A 67 7.84 -8.09 3.28
N TRP A 68 6.82 -7.36 3.73
CA TRP A 68 6.30 -7.53 5.08
C TRP A 68 5.42 -8.78 5.22
N PHE A 69 4.47 -9.00 4.32
CA PHE A 69 3.59 -10.18 4.38
C PHE A 69 4.20 -11.39 3.66
N GLY A 70 4.83 -11.18 2.50
CA GLY A 70 5.48 -12.25 1.76
C GLY A 70 6.74 -12.78 2.46
N HIS A 71 7.75 -11.94 2.59
CA HIS A 71 9.06 -12.35 3.09
C HIS A 71 9.08 -12.57 4.60
N HIS A 72 8.72 -11.55 5.37
CA HIS A 72 8.83 -11.61 6.83
C HIS A 72 7.79 -12.53 7.47
N LEU A 73 6.49 -12.33 7.16
CA LEU A 73 5.44 -13.17 7.73
C LEU A 73 5.49 -14.61 7.17
N ALA A 74 5.50 -14.78 5.84
CA ALA A 74 5.34 -16.09 5.22
C ALA A 74 6.64 -16.79 4.75
N GLY A 75 7.81 -16.16 4.92
CA GLY A 75 9.09 -16.77 4.57
C GLY A 75 9.34 -16.91 3.07
N ARG A 76 8.64 -16.12 2.23
CA ARG A 76 8.84 -16.13 0.78
C ARG A 76 10.17 -15.45 0.40
N PRO A 77 10.81 -15.84 -0.71
CA PRO A 77 11.90 -15.04 -1.27
C PRO A 77 11.41 -13.63 -1.65
N TRP A 78 12.26 -12.63 -1.41
CA TRP A 78 12.02 -11.24 -1.79
C TRP A 78 13.33 -10.62 -2.28
N ALA A 79 13.22 -9.80 -3.33
CA ALA A 79 14.36 -9.20 -4.04
C ALA A 79 14.15 -7.69 -4.30
N GLY A 80 13.23 -7.07 -3.55
CA GLY A 80 12.95 -5.64 -3.64
C GLY A 80 13.94 -4.79 -2.87
N ASP A 81 13.82 -3.48 -3.04
CA ASP A 81 14.68 -2.45 -2.46
C ASP A 81 13.89 -1.23 -1.91
N PHE A 82 12.57 -1.34 -1.85
CA PHE A 82 11.63 -0.28 -1.49
C PHE A 82 11.72 0.99 -2.37
N SER A 83 12.30 0.89 -3.56
CA SER A 83 12.47 2.04 -4.45
C SER A 83 11.13 2.61 -4.92
N MET A 84 11.07 3.95 -4.99
CA MET A 84 9.98 4.68 -5.65
C MET A 84 10.26 4.95 -7.13
N VAL A 85 11.40 4.49 -7.65
CA VAL A 85 11.80 4.71 -9.04
C VAL A 85 11.13 3.66 -9.92
N VAL A 86 10.26 4.11 -10.82
CA VAL A 86 9.63 3.26 -11.82
C VAL A 86 10.39 3.39 -13.13
N PRO A 87 10.89 2.28 -13.72
CA PRO A 87 11.52 2.32 -15.03
C PRO A 87 10.65 3.00 -16.08
N ALA A 88 11.27 3.76 -16.99
CA ALA A 88 10.55 4.55 -17.99
C ALA A 88 9.79 3.68 -19.00
N ASP A 89 10.29 2.48 -19.26
CA ASP A 89 9.72 1.49 -20.17
C ASP A 89 8.66 0.59 -19.53
N ARG A 90 8.48 0.66 -18.20
CA ARG A 90 7.51 -0.16 -17.47
C ARG A 90 6.15 0.52 -17.37
N PRO A 91 5.09 0.08 -18.07
CA PRO A 91 3.79 0.77 -18.09
C PRO A 91 3.18 1.00 -16.70
N ALA A 92 2.52 2.15 -16.48
CA ALA A 92 1.89 2.43 -15.20
C ALA A 92 0.79 1.41 -14.83
N ALA A 93 0.06 0.91 -15.84
CA ALA A 93 -0.93 -0.15 -15.67
C ALA A 93 -0.34 -1.43 -15.08
N ASP A 94 0.90 -1.78 -15.44
CA ASP A 94 1.58 -2.96 -14.89
C ASP A 94 1.95 -2.75 -13.41
N VAL A 95 2.41 -1.56 -13.04
CA VAL A 95 2.70 -1.22 -11.64
C VAL A 95 1.43 -1.27 -10.78
N LEU A 96 0.31 -0.73 -11.29
CA LEU A 96 -0.98 -0.78 -10.61
C LEU A 96 -1.52 -2.21 -10.49
N ARG A 97 -1.34 -3.04 -11.52
CA ARG A 97 -1.69 -4.47 -11.45
C ARG A 97 -0.84 -5.18 -10.40
N ASP A 98 0.47 -4.98 -10.43
CA ASP A 98 1.39 -5.61 -9.48
C ASP A 98 1.05 -5.26 -8.02
N TYR A 99 0.57 -4.04 -7.76
CA TYR A 99 0.11 -3.66 -6.42
C TYR A 99 -1.15 -4.43 -6.00
N ARG A 100 -2.13 -4.57 -6.90
CA ARG A 100 -3.34 -5.37 -6.64
C ARG A 100 -2.99 -6.83 -6.40
N ASP A 101 -2.11 -7.41 -7.22
CA ASP A 101 -1.64 -8.79 -7.07
C ASP A 101 -0.91 -8.99 -5.73
N ALA A 102 -0.11 -8.01 -5.31
CA ALA A 102 0.56 -8.03 -4.01
C ALA A 102 -0.43 -7.96 -2.85
N ILE A 103 -1.47 -7.13 -2.94
CA ILE A 103 -2.55 -7.05 -1.94
C ILE A 103 -3.27 -8.40 -1.83
N GLU A 104 -3.67 -8.99 -2.95
CA GLU A 104 -4.37 -10.28 -2.94
C GLU A 104 -3.51 -11.40 -2.31
N GLU A 105 -2.21 -11.44 -2.63
CA GLU A 105 -1.31 -12.42 -2.02
C GLU A 105 -1.15 -12.15 -0.52
N SER A 106 -0.95 -10.90 -0.10
CA SER A 106 -0.90 -10.52 1.31
C SER A 106 -2.17 -10.96 2.05
N ASP A 107 -3.35 -10.77 1.47
CA ASP A 107 -4.62 -11.17 2.09
C ASP A 107 -4.70 -12.70 2.27
N ARG A 108 -4.24 -13.48 1.29
CA ARG A 108 -4.14 -14.94 1.43
C ARG A 108 -3.18 -15.35 2.55
N LEU A 109 -2.03 -14.68 2.66
CA LEU A 109 -1.02 -14.98 3.68
C LEU A 109 -1.48 -14.60 5.08
N ILE A 110 -2.18 -13.46 5.23
CA ILE A 110 -2.77 -13.05 6.49
C ILE A 110 -3.87 -14.03 6.92
N ALA A 111 -4.75 -14.42 6.00
CA ALA A 111 -5.79 -15.42 6.27
C ALA A 111 -5.19 -16.78 6.66
N ALA A 112 -4.09 -17.19 6.02
CA ALA A 112 -3.38 -18.43 6.37
C ALA A 112 -2.72 -18.37 7.76
N ALA A 113 -2.20 -17.20 8.17
CA ALA A 113 -1.67 -16.99 9.51
C ALA A 113 -2.78 -17.03 10.57
N GLY A 114 -3.92 -16.36 10.31
CA GLY A 114 -5.19 -16.49 11.06
C GLY A 114 -5.19 -16.06 12.52
N ASP A 115 -4.02 -15.83 13.12
CA ASP A 115 -3.83 -15.48 14.53
C ASP A 115 -3.01 -14.20 14.64
N PRO A 116 -3.52 -13.13 15.29
CA PRO A 116 -2.76 -11.91 15.58
C PRO A 116 -1.40 -12.13 16.28
N GLU A 117 -1.23 -13.24 17.01
CA GLU A 117 0.03 -13.61 17.68
C GLU A 117 0.99 -14.40 16.78
N ALA A 118 0.57 -14.79 15.58
CA ALA A 118 1.42 -15.53 14.63
C ALA A 118 2.72 -14.76 14.38
N ARG A 119 3.84 -15.46 14.48
CA ARG A 119 5.19 -14.88 14.44
C ARG A 119 5.75 -14.93 13.02
N PHE A 120 6.56 -13.92 12.68
CA PHE A 120 7.30 -13.89 11.43
C PHE A 120 8.11 -15.18 11.22
N ALA A 121 8.13 -15.67 9.98
CA ALA A 121 9.05 -16.71 9.55
C ALA A 121 10.49 -16.20 9.50
N ILE A 122 10.69 -14.95 9.03
CA ILE A 122 12.02 -14.33 8.89
C ILE A 122 12.11 -13.11 9.82
N PRO A 123 13.08 -13.08 10.77
CA PRO A 123 13.17 -12.00 11.74
C PRO A 123 13.65 -10.69 11.13
N VAL A 124 13.23 -9.58 11.72
CA VAL A 124 13.75 -8.23 11.45
C VAL A 124 14.65 -7.86 12.62
N GLU A 125 15.93 -7.60 12.35
CA GLU A 125 16.90 -7.23 13.39
C GLU A 125 16.92 -8.24 14.58
N GLY A 126 16.74 -9.53 14.26
CA GLY A 126 16.69 -10.61 15.25
C GLY A 126 15.33 -10.82 15.94
N ASN A 127 14.32 -10.00 15.63
CA ASN A 127 12.99 -10.10 16.23
C ASN A 127 11.97 -10.74 15.29
N HIS A 128 11.28 -11.78 15.79
CA HIS A 128 10.11 -12.35 15.14
C HIS A 128 8.86 -11.58 15.60
N HIS A 129 8.52 -10.51 14.88
CA HIS A 129 7.33 -9.71 15.15
C HIS A 129 6.05 -10.52 14.89
N THR A 130 4.92 -10.03 15.40
CA THR A 130 3.62 -10.69 15.24
C THR A 130 2.86 -10.19 14.02
N LEU A 131 1.85 -10.96 13.59
CA LEU A 131 0.86 -10.52 12.61
C LEU A 131 0.19 -9.21 13.03
N ARG A 132 -0.17 -9.05 14.31
CA ARG A 132 -0.70 -7.79 14.85
C ARG A 132 0.23 -6.62 14.58
N TRP A 133 1.53 -6.79 14.84
CA TRP A 133 2.52 -5.73 14.66
C TRP A 133 2.62 -5.30 13.20
N VAL A 134 2.70 -6.27 12.27
CA VAL A 134 2.85 -5.95 10.84
C VAL A 134 1.60 -5.36 10.22
N LEU A 135 0.41 -5.76 10.67
CA LEU A 135 -0.85 -5.13 10.25
C LEU A 135 -0.89 -3.66 10.68
N ALA A 136 -0.48 -3.35 11.91
CA ALA A 136 -0.40 -1.97 12.39
C ALA A 136 0.64 -1.15 11.60
N HIS A 137 1.84 -1.72 11.40
CA HIS A 137 2.91 -1.09 10.62
C HIS A 137 2.46 -0.76 9.19
N MET A 138 1.96 -1.76 8.45
CA MET A 138 1.52 -1.60 7.07
C MET A 138 0.32 -0.67 6.92
N THR A 139 -0.60 -0.66 7.90
CA THR A 139 -1.72 0.30 7.91
C THR A 139 -1.21 1.73 8.05
N GLY A 140 -0.27 1.97 8.98
CA GLY A 140 0.33 3.28 9.19
C GLY A 140 1.14 3.76 7.98
N GLU A 141 1.96 2.88 7.40
CA GLU A 141 2.75 3.16 6.20
C GLU A 141 1.85 3.49 4.99
N THR A 142 0.83 2.68 4.74
CA THR A 142 -0.09 2.87 3.61
C THR A 142 -0.92 4.14 3.78
N THR A 143 -1.41 4.43 4.99
CA THR A 143 -2.19 5.64 5.27
C THR A 143 -1.35 6.91 5.11
N ARG A 144 -0.10 6.89 5.56
CA ARG A 144 0.86 8.00 5.34
C ARG A 144 1.04 8.27 3.84
N HIS A 145 1.22 7.22 3.04
CA HIS A 145 1.38 7.35 1.60
C HIS A 145 0.09 7.75 0.86
N ALA A 146 -1.08 7.33 1.34
CA ALA A 146 -2.36 7.83 0.85
C ALA A 146 -2.47 9.36 1.03
N GLY A 147 -2.07 9.89 2.18
CA GLY A 147 -2.04 11.32 2.43
C GLY A 147 -1.04 12.09 1.53
N HIS A 148 0.11 11.49 1.21
CA HIS A 148 1.00 12.07 0.20
C HIS A 148 0.36 12.07 -1.20
N ALA A 149 -0.29 10.98 -1.57
CA ALA A 149 -0.98 10.85 -2.87
C ALA A 149 -2.14 11.85 -3.00
N ASP A 150 -2.82 12.22 -1.92
CA ASP A 150 -3.83 13.30 -1.91
C ASP A 150 -3.23 14.64 -2.34
N ILE A 151 -2.11 15.04 -1.75
CA ILE A 151 -1.45 16.31 -2.07
C ILE A 151 -0.90 16.32 -3.49
N LEU A 152 -0.39 15.18 -3.97
CA LEU A 152 0.05 15.06 -5.36
C LEU A 152 -1.14 15.12 -6.31
N ARG A 153 -2.26 14.48 -5.98
CA ARG A 153 -3.46 14.48 -6.82
C ARG A 153 -4.05 15.88 -6.95
N GLU A 154 -4.16 16.62 -5.84
CA GLU A 154 -4.65 18.01 -5.85
C GLU A 154 -3.78 18.90 -6.76
N GLN A 155 -2.46 18.70 -6.76
CA GLN A 155 -1.55 19.45 -7.62
C GLN A 155 -1.61 19.03 -9.11
N ILE A 156 -1.99 17.79 -9.42
CA ILE A 156 -2.09 17.29 -10.80
C ILE A 156 -3.32 17.84 -11.51
N ASP A 157 -4.50 17.72 -10.89
CA ASP A 157 -5.77 18.04 -11.56
C ASP A 157 -6.80 18.76 -10.66
N GLY A 158 -6.43 19.13 -9.44
CA GLY A 158 -7.33 19.79 -8.48
C GLY A 158 -8.32 18.85 -7.78
N THR A 159 -8.28 17.54 -8.04
CA THR A 159 -9.11 16.56 -7.34
C THR A 159 -8.65 16.41 -5.89
N THR A 160 -9.59 16.36 -4.95
CA THR A 160 -9.27 16.28 -3.51
C THR A 160 -9.89 15.05 -2.85
N GLY A 161 -9.21 14.51 -1.83
CA GLY A 161 -9.64 13.35 -1.04
C GLY A 161 -10.34 13.64 0.28
N ARG A 162 -10.70 14.90 0.54
CA ARG A 162 -11.25 15.38 1.83
C ARG A 162 -12.78 15.32 1.90
#